data_AF-A0A3D0RTW3-F1
#
_entry.id   AF-A0A3D0RTW3-F1
#
_cell.length_a   1.000
_cell.length_b   1.000
_cell.length_c   1.000
_cell.angle_alpha   90.00
_cell.angle_beta   90.00
_cell.angle_gamma   90.00
#
_symmetry.space_group_name_H-M   'P 1'
#
loop_
_entity.id
_entity.type
_entity.pdbx_description
1 polymer ?
#
loop_
_entity_poly.entity_id
_entity_poly.type
_entity_poly.pdbx_seq_one_letter_code
_entity_poly.pdbx_strand_id
1 'polypeptide(L)' 'MVRTALTRLWLEIAAPRVRDERGDVPGWVLVTVMTAGLVSVIWGVAQDQLRSMLASALSQVTP' A
#
# COMPACT_ATOMS: atom_id res chain seq x y z
N MET A 1 -4.89 29.42 18.96
CA MET A 1 -4.92 29.23 17.49
C MET A 1 -4.59 27.80 17.09
N VAL A 2 -3.45 27.23 17.50
CA VAL A 2 -3.03 25.84 17.20
C VAL A 2 -4.04 24.78 17.65
N ARG A 3 -4.60 24.91 18.87
CA ARG A 3 -5.61 23.97 19.39
C ARG A 3 -6.84 23.87 18.49
N THR A 4 -7.28 25.00 17.94
CA THR A 4 -8.45 25.06 17.05
C THR A 4 -8.17 24.46 15.68
N ALA A 5 -6.95 24.67 15.16
CA ALA A 5 -6.50 24.06 13.90
C ALA A 5 -6.36 22.53 14.06
N LEU A 6 -5.78 22.07 15.17
CA LEU A 6 -5.68 20.65 15.49
C LEU A 6 -7.07 20.04 15.62
N THR A 7 -7.97 20.64 16.39
CA THR A 7 -9.32 20.08 16.58
C THR A 7 -10.09 20.01 15.27
N ARG A 8 -9.91 20.97 14.36
CA ARG A 8 -10.55 20.94 13.03
C ARG A 8 -9.98 19.83 12.16
N LEU A 9 -8.66 19.69 12.11
CA LEU A 9 -7.98 18.63 11.38
C LEU A 9 -8.36 17.23 11.92
N TRP A 10 -8.39 17.08 13.24
CA TRP A 10 -8.80 15.83 13.90
C TRP A 10 -10.26 15.50 13.62
N LEU A 11 -11.16 16.49 13.61
CA LEU A 11 -12.56 16.28 13.28
C LEU A 11 -12.76 15.89 11.81
N GLU A 12 -12.00 16.45 10.87
CA GLU A 12 -12.08 16.06 9.45
C GLU A 12 -11.56 14.64 9.20
N ILE A 13 -10.49 14.24 9.89
CA ILE A 13 -9.92 12.88 9.76
C ILE A 13 -10.82 11.85 10.47
N ALA A 14 -11.35 12.19 11.64
CA ALA A 14 -12.19 11.30 12.44
C ALA A 14 -13.68 11.36 12.09
N ALA A 15 -14.10 12.30 11.23
CA ALA A 15 -15.48 12.41 10.81
C ALA A 15 -15.92 11.10 10.15
N PRO A 16 -17.02 10.47 10.62
CA PRO A 16 -17.56 9.30 9.96
C PRO A 16 -17.97 9.71 8.54
N ARG A 17 -17.31 9.14 7.54
CA ARG A 17 -17.72 9.28 6.14
C ARG A 17 -19.15 8.74 6.06
N VAL A 18 -20.07 9.59 5.60
CA VAL A 18 -21.44 9.17 5.28
C VAL A 18 -21.29 7.96 4.37
N ARG A 19 -21.74 6.78 4.83
CA ARG A 19 -21.68 5.56 4.03
C ARG A 19 -22.61 5.81 2.86
N ASP A 20 -22.07 5.90 1.65
CA ASP A 20 -22.87 5.93 0.42
C ASP A 20 -23.83 4.73 0.47
N GLU A 21 -25.11 5.03 0.63
CA GLU A 21 -26.13 4.07 1.06
C GLU A 21 -26.48 3.02 -0.03
N ARG A 22 -25.75 2.96 -1.14
CA ARG A 22 -25.79 1.86 -2.13
C ARG A 22 -24.51 1.86 -2.99
N GLY A 23 -23.63 0.89 -2.74
CA GLY A 23 -22.77 0.31 -3.79
C GLY A 23 -21.42 0.96 -4.08
N ASP A 24 -21.03 2.05 -3.43
CA ASP A 24 -19.69 2.61 -3.64
C ASP A 24 -18.61 1.81 -2.89
N VAL A 25 -17.57 1.45 -3.64
CA VAL A 25 -16.42 0.68 -3.14
C VAL A 25 -15.73 1.50 -2.05
N PRO A 26 -15.46 0.94 -0.86
CA PRO A 26 -14.82 1.68 0.21
C PRO A 26 -13.49 2.28 -0.25
N GLY A 27 -13.23 3.55 0.08
CA GLY A 27 -11.99 4.23 -0.36
C GLY A 27 -10.70 3.52 0.07
N TRP A 28 -10.72 2.70 1.13
CA TRP A 28 -9.57 1.89 1.52
C TRP A 28 -9.25 0.79 0.49
N VAL A 29 -10.25 0.24 -0.20
CA VAL A 29 -10.07 -0.79 -1.23
C VAL A 29 -9.31 -0.22 -2.42
N LEU A 30 -9.64 1.00 -2.85
CA LEU A 30 -8.94 1.66 -3.95
C LEU A 30 -7.46 1.85 -3.65
N VAL A 31 -7.12 2.24 -2.42
CA VAL A 31 -5.72 2.35 -1.97
C VAL A 31 -5.03 0.99 -2.02
N THR A 32 -5.70 -0.07 -1.55
CA THR A 32 -5.15 -1.43 -1.63
C THR A 32 -4.93 -1.89 -3.07
N VAL A 33 -5.89 -1.66 -3.98
CA VAL A 33 -5.76 -2.03 -5.40
C VAL A 33 -4.64 -1.25 -6.08
N MET A 34 -4.53 0.05 -5.83
CA MET A 34 -3.43 0.87 -6.33
C MET A 34 -2.08 0.35 -5.83
N THR A 35 -2.00 0.02 -4.54
CA THR A 35 -0.78 -0.53 -3.92
C THR A 35 -0.42 -1.88 -4.52
N ALA A 36 -1.39 -2.80 -4.65
CA ALA A 36 -1.18 -4.10 -5.28
C ALA A 36 -0.73 -3.97 -6.74
N GLY A 37 -1.29 -3.01 -7.49
CA GLY A 37 -0.86 -2.69 -8.85
C GLY A 37 0.58 -2.20 -8.92
N LEU A 38 0.95 -1.24 -8.07
CA LEU A 38 2.33 -0.73 -8.00
C LEU A 38 3.32 -1.85 -7.63
N VAL A 39 3.00 -2.65 -6.61
CA VAL A 39 3.83 -3.79 -6.21
C VAL A 39 3.97 -4.79 -7.35
N SER A 40 2.91 -5.10 -8.08
CA SER A 40 2.94 -6.03 -9.21
C SER A 40 3.85 -5.53 -10.34
N VAL A 41 3.78 -4.23 -10.67
CA VAL A 41 4.64 -3.60 -11.68
C VAL A 41 6.11 -3.65 -11.25
N ILE A 42 6.40 -3.27 -10.01
CA ILE A 42 7.77 -3.31 -9.46
C ILE A 42 8.29 -4.75 -9.43
N TRP A 43 7.45 -5.70 -9.01
CA TRP A 43 7.78 -7.11 -8.94
C TRP A 43 8.16 -7.68 -10.32
N GLY A 44 7.45 -7.30 -11.38
CA GLY A 44 7.75 -7.72 -12.74
C GLY A 44 9.18 -7.39 -13.18
N VAL A 45 9.73 -6.26 -12.73
CA VAL A 45 11.13 -5.88 -12.99
C VAL A 45 12.10 -6.54 -12.01
N ALA A 46 11.71 -6.71 -10.75
CA ALA A 46 12.58 -7.20 -9.69
C ALA A 46 12.78 -8.74 -9.71
N GLN A 47 11.84 -9.49 -10.29
CA GLN A 47 11.80 -10.95 -10.19
C GLN A 47 13.10 -11.63 -10.63
N ASP A 48 13.62 -11.29 -11.81
CA ASP A 48 14.77 -12.01 -12.38
C ASP A 48 16.06 -11.71 -11.59
N GLN A 49 16.21 -10.47 -11.12
CA GLN A 49 17.31 -10.06 -10.25
C GLN A 49 17.28 -10.83 -8.93
N LEU A 50 16.11 -10.92 -8.29
CA LEU A 50 15.93 -11.67 -7.04
C LEU A 50 16.25 -13.15 -7.21
N ARG A 51 15.82 -13.77 -8.32
CA ARG A 51 16.13 -15.16 -8.64
C ARG A 51 17.64 -15.37 -8.84
N SER A 52 18.31 -14.47 -9.55
CA SER A 52 19.76 -14.53 -9.74
C SER A 52 20.51 -14.39 -8.42
N MET A 53 20.14 -13.42 -7.58
CA MET A 53 20.76 -13.24 -6.27
C MET A 53 20.57 -14.47 -5.37
N LEU A 54 19.36 -15.06 -5.38
CA LEU A 54 19.08 -16.29 -4.65
C LEU A 54 19.91 -17.47 -5.18
N ALA A 55 19.96 -17.68 -6.49
CA ALA A 55 20.74 -18.76 -7.11
C ALA A 55 22.24 -18.64 -6.78
N SER A 56 22.80 -17.43 -6.89
CA SER A 56 24.19 -17.13 -6.53
C SER A 56 24.48 -17.31 -5.05
N ALA A 57 23.50 -17.10 -4.17
CA ALA A 57 23.64 -17.36 -2.74
C ALA A 57 23.61 -18.87 -2.45
N LEU A 58 22.72 -19.63 -3.10
CA LEU A 58 22.61 -21.09 -2.94
C LEU A 58 23.86 -21.83 -3.46
N SER A 59 24.46 -21.36 -4.56
CA SER A 59 25.70 -21.93 -5.09
C SER A 59 26.91 -21.73 -4.18
N GLN A 60 26.88 -20.75 -3.26
CA GLN A 60 27.96 -20.54 -2.30
C GLN A 60 27.90 -21.49 -1.11
N VAL A 61 26.74 -22.08 -0.83
CA VAL A 61 26.53 -22.96 0.33
C VAL A 61 26.36 -24.43 -0.05
N THR A 62 26.21 -24.73 -1.34
CA THR A 62 26.18 -26.10 -1.86
C THR A 62 27.62 -26.49 -2.24
N PRO A 63 28.21 -27.54 -1.62
CA PRO A 63 29.59 -27.96 -1.86
C PRO A 63 29.85 -28.45 -3.28
#